data_AF-A0A1B6MHV9-F1
#
_entry.id   AF-A0A1B6MHV9-F1
#
_cell.length_a   1.000
_cell.length_b   1.000
_cell.length_c   1.000
_cell.angle_alpha   90.00
_cell.angle_beta   90.00
_cell.angle_gamma   90.00
#
_symmetry.space_group_name_H-M   'P 1'
#
loop_
_entity.id
_entity.type
_entity.pdbx_description
1 polymer ?
#
loop_
_entity_poly.entity_id
_entity_poly.type
_entity_poly.pdbx_seq_one_letter_code
_entity_poly.pdbx_strand_id
1 'polypeptide(L)'
;LFVGSMQPAGGGSNLVTSRFIRHMNIVSIDVFDESTLTKIFNSIMDWHFSKGFDEKVARLGKLMVSATMEVYHNAMMLFLPIPAKSHYTFNLRDFARVIQGILLVPASRISE
;
A
#
# COMPACT_ATOMS: atom_id res chain seq x y z
N LEU A 1 -4.09 -4.95 28.35
CA LEU A 1 -2.94 -4.96 27.42
C LEU A 1 -2.89 -3.60 26.73
N PHE A 2 -1.79 -2.86 26.81
CA PHE A 2 -1.65 -1.56 26.11
C PHE A 2 -0.81 -1.77 24.84
N VAL A 3 -1.31 -1.31 23.70
CA VAL A 3 -0.63 -1.40 22.41
C VAL A 3 -0.63 -0.01 21.79
N GLY A 4 0.52 0.41 21.29
CA GLY A 4 0.68 1.69 20.61
C GLY A 4 1.65 1.57 19.43
N SER A 5 1.64 2.57 18.56
CA SER A 5 2.52 2.65 17.39
C SER A 5 3.15 4.04 17.32
N MET A 6 4.40 4.11 16.88
CA MET A 6 5.11 5.37 16.63
C MET A 6 5.90 5.28 15.33
N GLN A 7 6.15 6.42 14.70
CA GLN A 7 7.08 6.50 13.57
C GLN A 7 8.53 6.40 14.10
N PRO A 8 9.49 5.84 13.34
CA PRO A 8 10.88 5.81 13.74
C PRO A 8 11.39 7.21 14.11
N ALA A 9 12.21 7.25 15.17
CA ALA A 9 12.83 8.48 15.63
C ALA A 9 13.74 9.06 14.54
N GLY A 10 13.53 10.34 14.18
CA GLY A 10 14.28 11.03 13.13
C GLY A 10 13.38 11.76 12.14
N GLY A 11 14.00 12.53 11.23
CA GLY A 11 13.31 13.19 10.13
C GLY A 11 12.19 14.17 10.52
N GLY A 12 12.21 14.70 11.75
CA GLY A 12 11.17 15.60 12.27
C GLY A 12 10.14 14.94 13.21
N SER A 13 10.23 13.64 13.45
CA SER A 13 9.38 12.93 14.42
C SER A 13 9.88 13.10 15.86
N ASN A 14 8.96 13.22 16.83
CA ASN A 14 9.29 13.41 18.24
C ASN A 14 9.94 12.15 18.86
N LEU A 15 10.97 12.37 19.67
CA LEU A 15 11.61 11.32 20.46
C LEU A 15 10.78 11.02 21.72
N VAL A 16 10.46 9.75 21.93
CA VAL A 16 9.82 9.29 23.17
C VAL A 16 10.89 9.01 24.22
N THR A 17 10.65 9.46 25.46
CA THR A 17 11.64 9.28 26.53
C THR A 17 11.89 7.81 26.86
N SER A 18 13.15 7.45 27.13
CA SER A 18 13.54 6.08 27.49
C SER A 18 12.82 5.55 28.74
N ARG A 19 12.42 6.46 29.65
CA ARG A 19 11.64 6.14 30.86
C ARG A 19 10.25 5.57 30.53
N PHE A 20 9.63 6.01 29.44
CA PHE A 20 8.35 5.47 28.98
C PHE A 20 8.57 4.17 28.20
N ILE A 21 9.54 4.15 27.29
CA ILE A 21 9.85 2.99 26.43
C ILE A 21 10.21 1.75 27.26
N ARG A 22 10.89 1.88 28.41
CA ARG A 22 11.27 0.72 29.25
C ARG A 22 10.09 -0.14 29.71
N HIS A 23 8.87 0.40 29.68
CA HIS A 23 7.64 -0.31 30.06
C HIS A 23 6.97 -1.02 28.87
N MET A 24 7.52 -0.91 27.67
CA MET A 24 6.97 -1.44 26.43
C MET A 24 7.95 -2.41 25.77
N ASN A 25 7.42 -3.39 25.04
CA ASN A 25 8.19 -4.19 24.09
C ASN A 25 8.12 -3.50 22.73
N ILE A 26 9.27 -3.12 22.18
CA ILE A 26 9.34 -2.49 20.84
C ILE A 26 9.46 -3.58 19.78
N VAL A 27 8.59 -3.51 18.77
CA VAL A 27 8.70 -4.29 17.55
C VAL A 27 8.80 -3.31 16.39
N SER A 28 9.82 -3.46 15.55
CA SER A 28 10.02 -2.66 14.34
C SER A 28 9.46 -3.39 13.13
N ILE A 29 8.79 -2.64 12.25
CA ILE A 29 8.31 -3.13 10.96
C ILE A 29 9.06 -2.35 9.89
N ASP A 30 9.74 -3.07 9.01
CA ASP A 30 10.45 -2.49 7.87
C ASP A 30 9.55 -2.41 6.63
N VAL A 31 10.03 -1.74 5.60
CA VAL A 31 9.36 -1.65 4.29
C VAL A 31 9.29 -3.05 3.67
N PHE A 32 8.15 -3.36 3.03
CA PHE A 32 7.93 -4.64 2.38
C PHE A 32 8.63 -4.71 1.02
N ASP A 33 9.18 -5.89 0.71
CA ASP A 33 9.67 -6.21 -0.63
C ASP A 33 8.55 -6.18 -1.67
N GLU A 34 8.92 -5.84 -2.91
CA GLU A 34 8.02 -5.81 -4.05
C GLU A 34 7.28 -7.14 -4.27
N SER A 35 7.97 -8.27 -4.06
CA SER A 35 7.39 -9.61 -4.17
C SER A 35 6.28 -9.83 -3.14
N THR A 36 6.47 -9.31 -1.92
CA THR A 36 5.49 -9.38 -0.84
C THR A 36 4.28 -8.51 -1.14
N LEU A 37 4.50 -7.27 -1.59
CA LEU A 37 3.43 -6.35 -1.98
C LEU A 37 2.61 -6.93 -3.14
N THR A 38 3.28 -7.42 -4.17
CA THR A 38 2.65 -8.07 -5.33
C THR A 38 1.78 -9.25 -4.89
N LYS A 39 2.27 -10.09 -3.97
CA LYS A 39 1.51 -11.23 -3.46
C LYS A 39 0.26 -10.79 -2.68
N ILE A 40 0.38 -9.77 -1.82
CA ILE A 40 -0.75 -9.24 -1.03
C ILE A 40 -1.84 -8.70 -1.96
N PHE A 41 -1.49 -7.82 -2.90
CA PHE A 41 -2.49 -7.19 -3.76
C PHE A 41 -3.06 -8.13 -4.82
N ASN A 42 -2.27 -9.06 -5.35
CA ASN A 42 -2.79 -10.13 -6.20
C ASN A 42 -3.82 -10.98 -5.47
N SER A 43 -3.57 -11.35 -4.21
CA SER A 43 -4.53 -12.14 -3.42
C SER A 43 -5.85 -11.39 -3.20
N ILE A 44 -5.79 -10.08 -2.97
CA ILE A 44 -6.98 -9.22 -2.82
C ILE A 44 -7.75 -9.12 -4.14
N MET A 45 -7.04 -8.95 -5.26
CA MET A 45 -7.64 -8.85 -6.59
C MET A 45 -8.26 -10.18 -7.04
N ASP A 46 -7.57 -11.30 -6.83
CA ASP A 46 -8.07 -12.63 -7.13
C ASP A 46 -9.36 -12.92 -6.32
N TRP A 47 -9.40 -12.56 -5.03
CA TRP A 47 -10.62 -12.66 -4.20
C TRP A 47 -11.77 -11.78 -4.70
N HIS A 48 -11.46 -10.61 -5.24
CA HIS A 48 -12.50 -9.72 -5.77
C HIS A 48 -13.09 -10.28 -7.07
N PHE A 49 -12.24 -10.69 -8.01
CA PHE A 49 -12.69 -11.22 -9.30
C PHE A 49 -13.33 -12.60 -9.20
N SER A 50 -13.08 -13.37 -8.13
CA SER A 50 -13.79 -14.63 -7.88
C SER A 50 -15.28 -14.46 -7.55
N LYS A 51 -15.80 -13.23 -7.44
CA LYS A 51 -17.21 -12.93 -7.11
C LYS A 51 -18.17 -13.01 -8.31
N GLY A 52 -17.79 -13.72 -9.38
CA GLY A 52 -18.63 -13.93 -10.57
C GLY A 52 -18.36 -12.96 -11.72
N PHE A 53 -17.14 -12.45 -11.84
CA PHE A 53 -16.71 -11.71 -13.03
C PHE A 53 -16.41 -12.65 -14.20
N ASP A 54 -16.46 -12.13 -15.42
CA ASP A 54 -16.00 -12.86 -16.61
C ASP A 54 -14.51 -13.23 -16.48
N GLU A 55 -14.16 -14.42 -16.96
CA GLU A 55 -12.82 -14.98 -16.89
C GLU A 55 -11.80 -14.10 -17.62
N LYS A 56 -12.21 -13.45 -18.73
CA LYS A 56 -11.36 -12.49 -19.44
C LYS A 56 -10.95 -11.32 -18.54
N VAL A 57 -11.89 -10.80 -17.75
CA VAL A 57 -11.65 -9.69 -16.82
C VAL A 57 -10.84 -10.16 -15.62
N ALA A 58 -11.15 -11.33 -15.07
CA ALA A 58 -10.43 -11.90 -13.94
C ALA A 58 -8.93 -12.10 -14.25
N ARG A 59 -8.60 -12.52 -15.49
CA ARG A 59 -7.21 -12.67 -15.94
C ARG A 59 -6.43 -11.35 -15.97
N LEU A 60 -7.11 -10.21 -16.14
CA LEU A 60 -6.47 -8.88 -16.13
C LEU A 60 -6.10 -8.42 -14.71
N GLY A 61 -6.62 -9.03 -13.65
CA GLY A 61 -6.39 -8.59 -12.27
C GLY A 61 -4.91 -8.52 -11.88
N LYS A 62 -4.13 -9.54 -12.24
CA LYS A 62 -2.68 -9.58 -11.96
C LYS A 62 -1.89 -8.56 -12.78
N LEU A 63 -2.31 -8.34 -14.03
CA LEU A 63 -1.75 -7.30 -14.89
C LEU A 63 -1.99 -5.90 -14.30
N MET A 64 -3.16 -5.63 -13.72
CA MET A 64 -3.45 -4.36 -13.06
C MET A 64 -2.56 -4.11 -11.85
N VAL A 65 -2.29 -5.13 -11.02
CA VAL A 65 -1.37 -5.01 -9.88
C VAL A 65 0.05 -4.69 -10.36
N SER A 66 0.53 -5.40 -11.39
CA SER A 66 1.85 -5.16 -11.97
C SER A 66 1.99 -3.75 -12.55
N ALA A 67 0.99 -3.30 -13.31
CA ALA A 67 0.98 -1.95 -13.89
C ALA A 67 0.94 -0.87 -12.79
N THR A 68 0.16 -1.08 -11.73
CA THR A 68 0.11 -0.17 -10.58
C THR A 68 1.46 -0.10 -9.86
N MET A 69 2.18 -1.22 -9.76
CA MET A 69 3.52 -1.29 -9.16
C MET A 69 4.54 -0.50 -9.96
N GLU A 70 4.55 -0.65 -11.28
CA GLU A 70 5.43 0.10 -12.16
C GLU A 70 5.19 1.62 -12.03
N VAL A 71 3.92 2.05 -12.08
CA VAL A 71 3.56 3.46 -11.91
C VAL A 71 3.96 3.98 -10.53
N TYR A 72 3.75 3.19 -9.48
CA TYR A 72 4.13 3.55 -8.11
C TYR A 72 5.65 3.74 -7.97
N HIS A 73 6.45 2.83 -8.52
CA HIS A 73 7.92 2.97 -8.51
C HIS A 73 8.39 4.17 -9.32
N ASN A 74 7.84 4.38 -10.51
CA ASN A 74 8.16 5.55 -11.33
C ASN A 74 7.79 6.85 -10.62
N ALA A 75 6.65 6.91 -9.94
CA ALA A 75 6.24 8.07 -9.17
C ALA A 75 7.21 8.37 -8.02
N MET A 76 7.62 7.35 -7.26
CA MET A 76 8.60 7.51 -6.18
C MET A 76 9.96 8.02 -6.68
N MET A 77 10.41 7.58 -7.86
CA MET A 77 11.69 8.00 -8.42
C MET A 77 11.66 9.41 -9.02
N LEU A 78 10.59 9.77 -9.72
CA LEU A 78 10.50 11.04 -10.46
C LEU A 78 10.01 12.20 -9.60
N PHE A 79 9.11 11.95 -8.67
CA PHE A 79 8.46 12.98 -7.85
C PHE A 79 9.07 13.03 -6.46
N LEU A 80 10.31 13.48 -6.38
CA LEU A 80 10.99 13.69 -5.11
C LEU A 80 10.48 14.96 -4.39
N PRO A 81 10.32 14.93 -3.06
CA PRO A 81 9.93 16.09 -2.29
C PRO A 81 11.06 17.12 -2.27
N ILE A 82 10.76 18.31 -2.78
CA ILE A 82 11.61 19.50 -2.70
C ILE A 82 10.83 20.61 -1.98
N PRO A 83 11.46 21.66 -1.42
CA PRO A 83 10.73 22.71 -0.69
C PRO A 83 9.56 23.34 -1.47
N ALA A 84 9.70 23.52 -2.78
CA ALA A 84 8.64 24.02 -3.65
C ALA A 84 7.53 22.99 -3.95
N LYS A 85 7.79 21.69 -3.75
CA LYS A 85 6.90 20.56 -4.03
C LYS A 85 6.92 19.55 -2.87
N SER A 86 6.73 20.05 -1.65
CA SER A 86 6.85 19.25 -0.43
C SER A 86 5.77 18.16 -0.30
N HIS A 87 4.66 18.30 -1.02
CA HIS A 87 3.54 17.36 -1.05
C HIS A 87 3.79 16.12 -1.92
N TYR A 88 4.94 16.02 -2.59
CA TYR A 88 5.32 14.83 -3.35
C TYR A 88 5.81 13.72 -2.41
N THR A 89 4.86 13.14 -1.68
CA THR A 89 5.08 12.04 -0.75
C THR A 89 4.20 10.87 -1.16
N PHE A 90 4.79 9.86 -1.78
CA PHE A 90 4.11 8.63 -2.18
C PHE A 90 4.38 7.53 -1.17
N ASN A 91 3.34 6.84 -0.72
CA ASN A 91 3.47 5.69 0.16
C ASN A 91 2.48 4.58 -0.21
N LEU A 92 2.54 3.47 0.53
CA LEU A 92 1.70 2.30 0.29
C LEU A 92 0.19 2.60 0.32
N ARG A 93 -0.25 3.67 0.98
CA ARG A 93 -1.65 4.09 0.99
C ARG A 93 -2.13 4.51 -0.39
N ASP A 94 -1.27 5.13 -1.19
CA ASP A 94 -1.64 5.60 -2.53
C ASP A 94 -1.83 4.40 -3.46
N PHE A 95 -0.93 3.42 -3.38
CA PHE A 95 -1.11 2.13 -4.04
C PHE A 95 -2.43 1.45 -3.60
N ALA A 96 -2.66 1.36 -2.29
CA ALA A 96 -3.85 0.71 -1.75
C ALA A 96 -5.15 1.40 -2.17
N ARG A 97 -5.17 2.73 -2.30
CA ARG A 97 -6.33 3.49 -2.79
C ARG A 97 -6.67 3.17 -4.24
N VAL A 98 -5.68 3.02 -5.11
CA VAL A 98 -5.90 2.63 -6.51
C VAL A 98 -6.56 1.26 -6.58
N ILE A 99 -6.01 0.28 -5.86
CA ILE A 99 -6.61 -1.06 -5.79
C ILE A 99 -8.01 -1.01 -5.17
N GLN A 100 -8.21 -0.29 -4.08
CA GLN A 100 -9.54 -0.12 -3.47
C GLN A 100 -10.55 0.49 -4.43
N GLY A 101 -10.15 1.45 -5.28
CA GLY A 101 -11.00 2.00 -6.32
C GLY A 101 -11.52 0.93 -7.28
N ILE A 102 -10.67 -0.03 -7.66
CA ILE A 102 -11.06 -1.16 -8.50
C ILE A 102 -12.05 -2.07 -7.74
N LEU A 103 -11.79 -2.33 -6.46
CA LEU A 103 -12.63 -3.19 -5.61
C LEU A 103 -14.07 -2.67 -5.40
N LEU A 104 -14.34 -1.40 -5.71
CA LEU A 104 -15.68 -0.82 -5.58
C LEU A 104 -16.62 -1.22 -6.72
N VAL A 105 -16.10 -1.74 -7.83
CA VAL A 105 -16.94 -2.13 -8.97
C VAL A 105 -17.51 -3.53 -8.73
N PRO A 106 -18.84 -3.70 -8.67
CA PRO A 106 -19.45 -5.02 -8.53
C PRO A 106 -19.46 -5.77 -9.87
N ALA A 107 -19.44 -7.10 -9.81
CA ALA A 107 -19.49 -7.98 -10.99
C ALA A 107 -20.70 -7.69 -11.88
N SER A 108 -21.84 -7.30 -11.31
CA SER A 108 -23.05 -6.95 -12.04
C SER A 108 -22.92 -5.76 -12.99
N ARG A 109 -21.90 -4.90 -12.80
CA ARG A 109 -21.63 -3.74 -13.67
C ARG A 109 -20.56 -4.01 -14.72
N ILE A 110 -19.85 -5.14 -14.62
CA ILE A 110 -18.87 -5.60 -15.59
C ILE A 110 -19.38 -6.94 -16.13
N SER A 111 -20.45 -6.86 -16.91
CA SER A 111 -20.86 -7.89 -17.86
C SER A 111 -20.51 -7.35 -19.25
N GLU A 112 -20.11 -8.22 -20.18
CA GLU A 112 -19.80 -7.86 -21.59
C GLU A 112 -20.72 -6.78 -22.16
#